data_AF-A0A316Q4T2-F1
#
_entry.id   AF-A0A316Q4T2-F1
#
_cell.length_a   1.000
_cell.length_b   1.000
_cell.length_c   1.000
_cell.angle_alpha   90.00
_cell.angle_beta   90.00
_cell.angle_gamma   90.00
#
_symmetry.space_group_name_H-M   'P 1'
#
loop_
_entity.id
_entity.type
_entity.pdbx_description
1 polymer ?
#
loop_
_entity_poly.entity_id
_entity_poly.type
_entity_poly.pdbx_seq_one_letter_code
_entity_poly.pdbx_strand_id
1 'polypeptide(L)'
;MLSSPDTAFRIVNGAYEKMLIELSIDEYIHIVELRLKFVDNNSVTYEYCADHSNDWGEIRYTFGEVDYDVVQYVYADKKGDFFFACAGEWITQNTNRKHIPKYLVIAL
;
A
#
# COMPACT_ATOMS: atom_id res chain seq x y z
N MET A 1 3.97 24.13 -25.18
CA MET A 1 3.26 22.84 -25.07
C MET A 1 3.18 22.52 -23.58
N LEU A 2 2.08 22.92 -22.93
CA LEU A 2 1.84 22.52 -21.54
C LEU A 2 1.60 21.01 -21.56
N SER A 3 2.36 20.30 -20.75
CA SER A 3 2.40 18.85 -20.69
C SER A 3 0.98 18.27 -20.53
N SER A 4 0.71 17.13 -21.18
CA SER A 4 -0.57 16.40 -21.07
C SER A 4 -1.08 16.38 -19.62
N PRO A 5 -2.41 16.43 -19.36
CA PRO A 5 -2.97 16.20 -18.03
C PRO A 5 -2.31 15.01 -17.29
N ASP A 6 -1.91 13.97 -18.02
CA ASP A 6 -1.18 12.80 -17.49
C ASP A 6 0.21 13.15 -16.95
N THR A 7 0.94 14.06 -17.59
CA THR A 7 2.26 14.49 -17.13
C THR A 7 2.16 15.35 -15.87
N ALA A 8 1.20 16.28 -15.82
CA ALA A 8 0.97 17.10 -14.63
C ALA A 8 0.56 16.22 -13.45
N PHE A 9 -0.34 15.26 -13.67
CA PHE A 9 -0.77 14.28 -12.67
C PHE A 9 0.41 13.45 -12.13
N ARG A 10 1.28 12.96 -13.01
CA ARG A 10 2.48 12.21 -12.61
C ARG A 10 3.48 13.04 -11.79
N ILE A 11 3.68 14.31 -12.16
CA ILE A 11 4.60 15.19 -11.42
C ILE A 11 4.05 15.47 -10.01
N VAL A 12 2.76 15.79 -9.91
CA VAL A 12 2.13 16.11 -8.61
C VAL A 12 2.13 14.88 -7.70
N ASN A 13 1.73 13.70 -8.20
CA ASN A 13 1.74 12.48 -7.39
C ASN A 13 3.16 12.06 -6.98
N GLY A 14 4.14 12.17 -7.89
CA GLY A 14 5.53 11.88 -7.54
C GLY A 14 6.12 12.84 -6.50
N ALA A 15 5.70 14.11 -6.49
CA ALA A 15 6.09 15.06 -5.46
C ALA A 15 5.40 14.78 -4.11
N TYR A 16 4.12 14.41 -4.16
CA TYR A 16 3.34 14.03 -2.98
C TYR A 16 3.90 12.78 -2.30
N GLU A 17 4.19 11.72 -3.07
CA GLU A 17 4.83 10.50 -2.55
C GLU A 17 6.15 10.83 -1.85
N LYS A 18 7.04 11.61 -2.48
CA LYS A 18 8.29 12.04 -1.84
C LYS A 18 8.07 12.79 -0.53
N MET A 19 7.08 13.69 -0.48
CA MET A 19 6.78 14.43 0.74
C MET A 19 6.33 13.50 1.88
N LEU A 20 5.50 12.50 1.58
CA LEU A 20 5.10 11.50 2.58
C LEU A 20 6.29 10.69 3.10
N ILE A 21 7.19 10.29 2.21
CA ILE A 21 8.42 9.57 2.56
C ILE A 21 9.25 10.39 3.56
N GLU A 22 9.54 11.65 3.22
CA GLU A 22 10.32 12.56 4.09
C GLU A 22 9.64 12.77 5.46
N LEU A 23 8.32 12.98 5.48
CA LEU A 23 7.57 13.12 6.73
C LEU A 23 7.60 11.83 7.58
N SER A 24 7.65 10.65 6.96
CA SER A 24 7.78 9.39 7.70
C SER A 24 9.19 9.19 8.25
N ILE A 25 10.23 9.60 7.51
CA ILE A 25 11.64 9.54 7.96
C ILE A 25 11.84 10.43 9.19
N ASP A 26 11.19 11.59 9.20
CA ASP A 26 11.18 12.51 10.35
C ASP A 26 10.20 12.10 11.46
N GLU A 27 9.59 10.90 11.38
CA GLU A 27 8.67 10.31 12.36
C GLU A 27 7.39 11.15 12.61
N TYR A 28 7.03 12.06 11.70
CA TYR A 28 5.81 12.87 11.82
C TYR A 28 4.54 12.12 11.45
N ILE A 29 4.66 11.16 10.54
CA ILE A 29 3.58 10.29 10.09
C ILE A 29 4.10 8.87 10.01
N HIS A 30 3.18 7.91 10.02
CA HIS A 30 3.51 6.57 9.57
C HIS A 30 3.01 6.35 8.15
N ILE A 31 3.69 5.49 7.42
CA ILE A 31 3.27 5.09 6.08
C ILE A 31 3.27 3.57 5.90
N VAL A 32 2.41 3.13 5.00
CA VAL A 32 2.35 1.77 4.51
C VAL A 32 2.58 1.79 3.00
N GLU A 33 3.70 1.24 2.57
CA GLU A 33 3.95 0.96 1.16
C GLU A 33 3.29 -0.35 0.77
N LEU A 34 2.55 -0.38 -0.33
CA LEU A 34 1.97 -1.57 -0.93
C LEU A 34 2.65 -1.88 -2.25
N ARG A 35 3.04 -3.14 -2.43
CA ARG A 35 3.53 -3.69 -3.70
C ARG A 35 2.68 -4.88 -4.10
N LEU A 36 2.13 -4.84 -5.30
CA LEU A 36 1.43 -5.99 -5.86
C LEU A 36 2.44 -7.12 -6.11
N LYS A 37 2.24 -8.25 -5.43
CA LYS A 37 3.09 -9.45 -5.57
C LYS A 37 2.54 -10.36 -6.66
N PHE A 38 1.25 -10.69 -6.58
CA PHE A 38 0.62 -11.66 -7.47
C PHE A 38 -0.89 -11.43 -7.59
N VAL A 39 -1.45 -11.73 -8.77
CA VAL A 39 -2.89 -11.76 -9.02
C VAL A 39 -3.24 -13.13 -9.58
N ASP A 40 -4.21 -13.79 -8.93
CA ASP A 40 -4.84 -15.01 -9.43
C ASP A 40 -6.26 -14.71 -9.93
N ASN A 41 -6.95 -15.70 -10.48
CA ASN A 41 -8.34 -15.60 -10.92
C ASN A 41 -9.29 -15.19 -9.78
N ASN A 42 -8.99 -15.60 -8.55
CA ASN A 42 -9.89 -15.43 -7.40
C ASN A 42 -9.32 -14.58 -6.26
N SER A 43 -8.05 -14.18 -6.33
CA SER A 43 -7.40 -13.46 -5.24
C SER A 43 -6.30 -12.54 -5.71
N VAL A 44 -5.96 -11.58 -4.86
CA VAL A 44 -4.82 -10.69 -5.04
C VAL A 44 -3.94 -10.74 -3.79
N THR A 45 -2.63 -10.81 -4.01
CA THR A 45 -1.63 -10.79 -2.95
C THR A 45 -0.78 -9.53 -3.08
N TYR A 46 -0.72 -8.77 -1.99
CA TYR A 46 0.13 -7.62 -1.82
C TYR A 46 1.19 -7.90 -0.76
N GLU A 47 2.37 -7.34 -0.97
CA GLU A 47 3.33 -7.12 0.10
C GLU A 47 3.14 -5.72 0.64
N TYR A 48 3.36 -5.55 1.95
CA TYR A 48 3.33 -4.25 2.60
C TYR A 48 4.59 -4.01 3.43
N CYS A 49 5.05 -2.77 3.47
CA CYS A 49 6.20 -2.33 4.28
C CYS A 49 5.78 -1.09 5.08
N ALA A 50 6.05 -1.13 6.38
CA ALA A 50 5.81 0.01 7.27
C ALA A 50 7.06 0.88 7.33
N ASP A 51 6.89 2.19 7.22
CA ASP A 51 7.91 3.22 7.46
C ASP A 51 9.27 2.95 6.81
N HIS A 52 9.27 2.47 5.56
CA HIS A 52 10.49 2.11 4.83
C HIS A 52 11.44 1.16 5.57
N SER A 53 10.92 0.37 6.51
CA SER A 53 11.73 -0.52 7.37
C SER A 53 12.45 -1.63 6.60
N ASN A 54 12.12 -1.84 5.33
CA ASN A 54 12.54 -2.98 4.50
C ASN A 54 12.11 -4.34 5.05
N ASP A 55 11.25 -4.37 6.06
CA ASP A 55 10.56 -5.57 6.50
C ASP A 55 9.22 -5.65 5.78
N TRP A 56 9.00 -6.76 5.08
CA TRP A 56 7.85 -6.91 4.19
C TRP A 56 6.90 -7.96 4.76
N GLY A 57 5.66 -7.53 5.01
CA GLY A 57 4.54 -8.41 5.29
C GLY A 57 3.82 -8.77 4.01
N GLU A 58 2.90 -9.73 4.10
CA GLU A 58 2.11 -10.21 2.97
C GLU A 58 0.63 -10.30 3.38
N ILE A 59 -0.24 -9.75 2.54
CA ILE A 59 -1.70 -9.81 2.68
C ILE A 59 -2.29 -10.40 1.41
N ARG A 60 -3.24 -11.31 1.59
CA ARG A 60 -4.05 -11.90 0.53
C ARG A 60 -5.49 -11.48 0.71
N TYR A 61 -6.12 -11.05 -0.38
CA TYR A 61 -7.55 -10.80 -0.41
C TYR A 61 -8.20 -11.69 -1.48
N THR A 62 -9.25 -12.40 -1.09
CA THR A 62 -10.07 -13.21 -2.00
C THR A 62 -11.22 -12.37 -2.51
N PHE A 63 -11.42 -12.30 -3.83
CA PHE A 63 -12.42 -11.43 -4.43
C PHE A 63 -13.84 -11.80 -3.99
N GLY A 64 -14.59 -10.83 -3.50
CA GLY A 64 -15.97 -11.01 -3.03
C GLY A 64 -16.09 -11.34 -1.55
N GLU A 65 -14.98 -11.60 -0.86
CA GLU A 65 -14.96 -11.71 0.60
C GLU A 65 -15.06 -10.32 1.25
N VAL A 66 -15.50 -10.31 2.51
CA VAL A 66 -15.59 -9.06 3.31
C VAL A 66 -14.24 -8.67 3.91
N ASP A 67 -13.32 -9.64 4.03
CA ASP A 67 -12.08 -9.50 4.78
C ASP A 67 -10.87 -10.05 4.02
N TYR A 68 -9.68 -9.83 4.57
CA TYR A 68 -8.39 -10.25 4.03
C TYR A 68 -7.63 -11.17 5.00
N ASP A 69 -6.72 -11.98 4.46
CA ASP A 69 -5.84 -12.85 5.21
C ASP A 69 -4.43 -12.23 5.30
N VAL A 70 -3.90 -12.10 6.52
CA VAL A 70 -2.48 -11.76 6.70
C VAL A 70 -1.65 -13.03 6.62
N VAL A 71 -0.86 -13.15 5.55
CA VAL A 71 0.03 -14.30 5.30
C VAL A 71 1.34 -14.15 6.08
N GLN A 72 1.86 -12.92 6.16
CA GLN A 72 3.09 -12.61 6.89
C GLN A 72 2.99 -11.24 7.56
N TYR A 73 3.35 -11.20 8.84
CA TYR A 73 3.44 -9.96 9.63
C TYR A 73 4.85 -9.39 9.59
N VAL A 74 4.95 -8.06 9.46
CA VAL A 74 6.20 -7.33 9.76
C VAL A 74 6.46 -7.34 11.27
N TYR A 75 7.69 -7.01 11.65
CA TYR A 75 8.15 -6.96 13.04
C TYR A 75 7.40 -5.90 13.86
N ALA A 76 7.07 -4.76 13.25
CA ALA A 76 6.32 -3.69 13.90
C ALA A 76 4.89 -4.14 14.29
N ASP A 77 4.21 -4.90 13.43
CA ASP A 77 2.90 -5.49 13.76
C ASP A 77 2.95 -6.42 14.96
N LYS A 78 4.04 -7.19 15.08
CA LYS A 78 4.25 -8.09 16.23
C LYS A 78 4.48 -7.34 17.54
N LYS A 79 4.78 -6.03 17.47
CA LYS A 79 4.87 -5.13 18.63
C LYS A 79 3.57 -4.41 18.95
N GLY A 80 2.57 -4.47 18.06
CA GLY A 80 1.25 -3.88 18.27
C GLY A 80 0.97 -2.61 17.47
N ASP A 81 1.68 -2.36 16.37
CA ASP A 81 1.45 -1.17 15.52
C ASP A 81 0.37 -1.38 14.43
N PHE A 82 -0.03 -2.64 14.16
CA PHE A 82 -1.16 -3.03 13.30
C PHE A 82 -1.19 -2.41 11.87
N PHE A 83 -0.04 -2.19 11.24
CA PHE A 83 0.09 -1.70 9.84
C PHE A 83 -0.63 -2.57 8.82
N PHE A 84 -0.69 -3.88 9.06
CA PHE A 84 -1.47 -4.80 8.22
C PHE A 84 -2.94 -4.39 8.07
N ALA A 85 -3.51 -3.71 9.08
CA ALA A 85 -4.91 -3.28 9.05
C ALA A 85 -5.16 -2.24 7.97
N CYS A 86 -4.28 -1.23 7.89
CA CYS A 86 -4.35 -0.22 6.84
C CYS A 86 -4.14 -0.82 5.44
N ALA A 87 -3.14 -1.69 5.30
CA ALA A 87 -2.88 -2.40 4.06
C ALA A 87 -4.12 -3.20 3.61
N GLY A 88 -4.70 -3.99 4.51
CA GLY A 88 -5.85 -4.83 4.22
C GLY A 88 -7.12 -4.05 3.92
N GLU A 89 -7.43 -3.00 4.69
CA GLU A 89 -8.56 -2.11 4.42
C GLU A 89 -8.46 -1.45 3.05
N TRP A 90 -7.28 -0.99 2.67
CA TRP A 90 -7.09 -0.41 1.35
C TRP A 90 -7.35 -1.46 0.25
N ILE A 91 -6.83 -2.68 0.42
CA ILE A 91 -7.01 -3.77 -0.54
C ILE A 91 -8.50 -4.10 -0.71
N THR A 92 -9.25 -4.31 0.38
CA THR A 92 -10.67 -4.67 0.32
C THR A 92 -11.52 -3.59 -0.35
N GLN A 93 -11.22 -2.31 -0.13
CA GLN A 93 -11.96 -1.19 -0.70
C GLN A 93 -11.66 -0.91 -2.19
N ASN A 94 -10.48 -1.30 -2.69
CA ASN A 94 -10.00 -0.88 -4.00
C ASN A 94 -9.82 -2.01 -5.02
N THR A 95 -9.62 -3.25 -4.59
CA THR A 95 -9.31 -4.35 -5.53
C THR A 95 -10.53 -4.97 -6.21
N ASN A 96 -11.74 -4.69 -5.74
CA ASN A 96 -12.99 -4.97 -6.49
C ASN A 96 -13.18 -4.03 -7.70
N ARG A 97 -12.26 -3.07 -7.93
CA ARG A 97 -12.28 -2.14 -9.08
C ARG A 97 -11.46 -2.70 -10.24
N LYS A 98 -11.80 -2.26 -11.47
CA LYS A 98 -11.19 -2.75 -12.73
C LYS A 98 -9.65 -2.62 -12.83
N HIS A 99 -9.02 -1.79 -11.99
CA HIS A 99 -7.57 -1.59 -12.00
C HIS A 99 -7.00 -1.84 -10.61
N ILE A 100 -6.04 -2.77 -10.55
CA ILE A 100 -5.23 -3.10 -9.38
C ILE A 100 -3.89 -2.34 -9.50
N PRO A 101 -3.61 -1.35 -8.62
CA PRO A 101 -2.33 -0.65 -8.59
C PRO A 101 -1.17 -1.59 -8.31
N LYS A 102 -0.04 -1.40 -9.02
CA LYS A 102 1.18 -2.18 -8.78
C LYS A 102 1.95 -1.73 -7.54
N TYR A 103 1.91 -0.43 -7.25
CA TYR A 103 2.60 0.21 -6.14
C TYR A 103 1.75 1.35 -5.60
N LEU A 104 1.76 1.55 -4.29
CA LEU A 104 1.09 2.66 -3.61
C LEU A 104 1.77 2.99 -2.27
N VAL A 105 1.70 4.24 -1.84
CA VAL A 105 2.02 4.67 -0.47
C VAL A 105 0.74 5.18 0.20
N ILE A 106 0.47 4.71 1.42
CA ILE A 106 -0.67 5.13 2.24
C ILE A 106 -0.11 5.78 3.51
N ALA A 107 -0.57 6.98 3.85
CA ALA A 107 -0.24 7.63 5.12
C ALA A 107 -1.29 7.30 6.18
N LEU A 108 -0.84 7.07 7.42
CA LEU A 108 -1.67 6.83 8.61
C LEU A 108 -1.93 8.11 9.41
#